data_AF-A0A0F9BSH6-F1
#
_entry.id   AF-A0A0F9BSH6-F1
#
_cell.length_a   1.000
_cell.length_b   1.000
_cell.length_c   1.000
_cell.angle_alpha   90.00
_cell.angle_beta   90.00
_cell.angle_gamma   90.00
#
_symmetry.space_group_name_H-M   'P 1'
#
loop_
_entity.id
_entity.type
_entity.pdbx_description
1 polymer ?
#
loop_
_entity_poly.entity_id
_entity_poly.type
_entity_poly.pdbx_seq_one_letter_code
_entity_poly.pdbx_strand_id
1 'polypeptide(L)'
;MTSKTMMTKEPFLIEDDMAVLLFLCEIRTDDGPIPIQLLHEDMEERYGWLVLDVKGSIKRLFDQALIAVAGSTRSHLAVTELGKQVAKRISEMR
;
A
#
# COMPACT_ATOMS: atom_id res chain seq x y z
N MET A 1 27.86 -14.97 -22.24
CA MET A 1 27.22 -13.99 -21.34
C MET A 1 25.79 -14.43 -21.11
N THR A 2 25.50 -15.13 -20.02
CA THR A 2 24.14 -15.58 -19.69
C THR A 2 23.46 -14.50 -18.86
N SER A 3 22.47 -13.84 -19.45
CA SER A 3 21.57 -12.92 -18.76
C SER A 3 20.91 -13.68 -17.61
N LYS A 4 21.28 -13.34 -16.37
CA LYS A 4 20.49 -13.70 -15.19
C LYS A 4 19.21 -12.88 -15.26
N THR A 5 18.16 -13.44 -15.84
CA THR A 5 16.80 -12.94 -15.65
C THR A 5 16.53 -12.98 -14.15
N MET A 6 16.64 -11.81 -13.50
CA MET A 6 16.19 -11.65 -12.13
C MET A 6 14.69 -11.90 -12.16
N MET A 7 14.25 -13.06 -11.66
CA MET A 7 12.85 -13.29 -11.37
C MET A 7 12.44 -12.24 -10.33
N THR A 8 11.77 -11.19 -10.79
CA THR A 8 10.99 -10.33 -9.91
C THR A 8 9.91 -11.21 -9.30
N LYS A 9 10.12 -11.67 -8.06
CA LYS A 9 9.10 -12.37 -7.30
C LYS A 9 7.89 -11.43 -7.23
N GLU A 10 6.73 -11.90 -7.68
CA GLU A 10 5.50 -11.13 -7.54
C GLU A 10 5.28 -10.81 -6.05
N PRO A 11 4.80 -9.61 -5.71
CA PRO A 11 4.49 -9.26 -4.33
C PRO A 11 3.45 -10.23 -3.77
N PHE A 12 3.71 -10.79 -2.59
CA PHE A 12 2.74 -11.62 -1.88
C PHE A 12 1.91 -10.71 -0.96
N LEU A 13 0.62 -10.59 -1.25
CA LEU A 13 -0.31 -9.73 -0.51
C LEU A 13 -1.46 -10.56 0.04
N ILE A 14 -1.72 -10.42 1.33
CA ILE A 14 -2.95 -10.92 1.95
C ILE A 14 -4.10 -9.93 1.73
N GLU A 15 -5.34 -10.32 2.03
CA GLU A 15 -6.53 -9.49 1.81
C GLU A 15 -6.41 -8.11 2.47
N ASP A 16 -5.94 -8.05 3.71
CA ASP A 16 -5.69 -6.80 4.44
C ASP A 16 -4.62 -5.93 3.76
N ASP A 17 -3.58 -6.53 3.18
CA ASP A 17 -2.53 -5.77 2.48
C ASP A 17 -3.08 -5.13 1.20
N MET A 18 -3.90 -5.89 0.47
CA MET A 18 -4.57 -5.40 -0.74
C MET A 18 -5.54 -4.26 -0.41
N ALA A 19 -6.33 -4.39 0.66
CA ALA A 19 -7.25 -3.36 1.13
C ALA A 19 -6.51 -2.07 1.48
N VAL A 20 -5.43 -2.17 2.26
CA VAL A 20 -4.61 -1.01 2.64
C VAL A 20 -3.95 -0.36 1.42
N LEU A 21 -3.43 -1.15 0.48
CA LEU A 21 -2.79 -0.62 -0.73
C LEU A 21 -3.80 0.10 -1.64
N LEU A 22 -4.98 -0.47 -1.85
CA LEU A 22 -6.05 0.15 -2.63
C LEU A 22 -6.51 1.44 -1.98
N PHE A 23 -6.73 1.43 -0.66
CA PHE A 23 -7.10 2.62 0.08
C PHE A 23 -6.07 3.74 -0.08
N LEU A 24 -4.78 3.44 0.15
CA LEU A 24 -3.69 4.40 -0.04
C LEU A 24 -3.61 4.94 -1.48
N CYS A 25 -4.08 4.20 -2.48
CA CYS A 25 -4.20 4.69 -3.86
C CYS A 25 -5.41 5.60 -4.06
N GLU A 26 -6.55 5.31 -3.43
CA GLU A 26 -7.80 6.05 -3.55
C GLU A 26 -7.77 7.42 -2.86
N ILE A 27 -7.25 7.53 -1.63
CA ILE A 27 -7.18 8.83 -0.92
C ILE A 27 -6.09 9.77 -1.45
N ARG A 28 -5.18 9.27 -2.30
CA ARG A 28 -4.06 10.07 -2.84
C ARG A 28 -4.40 10.79 -4.14
N THR A 29 -5.67 10.93 -4.50
CA THR A 29 -6.05 11.76 -5.64
C THR A 29 -5.95 13.26 -5.33
N ASP A 30 -6.11 13.71 -4.08
CA ASP A 30 -6.32 15.15 -3.83
C ASP A 30 -5.41 15.83 -2.77
N ASP A 31 -4.97 15.18 -1.67
CA ASP A 31 -4.48 15.93 -0.48
C ASP A 31 -3.07 15.57 0.06
N GLY A 32 -2.22 14.91 -0.73
CA GLY A 32 -0.82 14.70 -0.34
C GLY A 32 -0.59 13.50 0.60
N PRO A 33 0.49 13.49 1.41
CA PRO A 33 0.87 12.32 2.19
C PRO A 33 -0.10 12.05 3.36
N ILE A 34 -0.41 10.77 3.62
CA ILE A 34 -1.39 10.37 4.65
C ILE A 34 -0.69 10.09 6.00
N PRO A 35 -1.15 10.70 7.12
CA PRO A 35 -0.69 10.35 8.45
C PRO A 35 -1.03 8.90 8.81
N ILE A 36 -0.03 8.10 9.17
CA ILE A 36 -0.19 6.69 9.57
C ILE A 36 -1.21 6.52 10.71
N GLN A 37 -1.32 7.53 11.58
CA GLN A 37 -2.19 7.53 12.75
C GLN A 37 -3.68 7.58 12.38
N LEU A 38 -4.02 8.26 11.29
CA LEU A 38 -5.41 8.41 10.83
C LEU A 38 -5.84 7.29 9.89
N LEU A 39 -4.87 6.55 9.32
CA LEU A 39 -5.15 5.49 8.35
C LEU A 39 -6.13 4.44 8.87
N HIS A 40 -6.05 4.06 10.15
CA HIS A 40 -6.96 3.08 10.73
C HIS A 40 -8.39 3.62 10.84
N GLU A 41 -8.55 4.85 11.34
CA GLU A 41 -9.85 5.50 11.52
C GLU A 41 -10.52 5.76 10.17
N ASP A 42 -9.77 6.27 9.18
CA ASP A 42 -10.30 6.57 7.86
C ASP A 42 -10.73 5.30 7.09
N MET A 43 -10.01 4.18 7.26
CA MET A 43 -10.41 2.90 6.67
C MET A 43 -11.68 2.33 7.31
N GLU A 44 -11.78 2.43 8.63
CA GLU A 44 -12.96 2.00 9.38
C GLU A 44 -14.20 2.82 8.97
N GLU A 45 -14.07 4.15 8.88
CA GLU A 45 -15.16 5.02 8.45
C GLU A 45 -15.58 4.76 7.00
N ARG A 46 -14.61 4.61 6.09
CA ARG A 46 -14.90 4.56 4.65
C ARG A 46 -15.42 3.21 4.17
N TYR A 47 -14.94 2.12 4.76
CA TYR A 47 -15.31 0.80 4.29
C TYR A 47 -16.14 -0.02 5.28
N GLY A 48 -16.15 0.31 6.57
CA GLY A 48 -16.97 -0.39 7.58
C GLY A 48 -16.44 -1.77 7.98
N TRP A 49 -15.19 -2.11 7.65
CA TRP A 49 -14.51 -3.32 8.10
C TRP A 49 -13.21 -2.97 8.79
N LEU A 50 -12.97 -3.63 9.92
CA LEU A 50 -11.76 -3.49 10.69
C LEU A 50 -10.64 -4.22 9.94
N VAL A 51 -9.68 -3.48 9.38
CA VAL A 51 -8.41 -4.11 9.01
C VAL A 51 -7.73 -4.52 10.30
N LEU A 52 -7.67 -5.83 10.54
CA LEU A 52 -7.23 -6.38 11.82
C LEU A 52 -5.79 -5.99 12.17
N ASP A 53 -4.95 -5.74 11.15
CA ASP A 53 -3.55 -5.41 11.32
C ASP A 53 -3.05 -4.37 10.30
N VAL A 54 -3.58 -3.14 10.35
CA VAL A 54 -3.14 -2.02 9.49
C VAL A 54 -1.62 -1.79 9.58
N LYS A 55 -1.04 -1.88 10.79
CA LYS A 55 0.39 -1.65 11.01
C LYS A 55 1.25 -2.74 10.37
N GLY A 56 0.86 -4.01 10.48
CA GLY A 56 1.55 -5.08 9.79
C GLY A 56 1.38 -5.00 8.28
N SER A 57 0.22 -4.58 7.78
CA SER A 57 0.02 -4.33 6.35
C SER A 57 0.95 -3.23 5.84
N ILE A 58 1.04 -2.09 6.53
CA ILE A 58 2.02 -1.04 6.21
C ILE A 58 3.44 -1.60 6.17
N LYS A 59 3.83 -2.38 7.19
CA LYS A 59 5.17 -2.98 7.23
C LYS A 59 5.43 -3.90 6.03
N ARG A 60 4.49 -4.78 5.70
CA ARG A 60 4.63 -5.72 4.56
C ARG A 60 4.66 -4.98 3.22
N LEU A 61 3.82 -3.97 3.04
CA LEU A 61 3.82 -3.13 1.84
C LEU A 61 5.14 -2.34 1.72
N PHE A 62 5.71 -1.88 2.82
CA PHE A 62 7.00 -1.21 2.86
C PHE A 62 8.16 -2.16 2.54
N ASP A 63 8.19 -3.34 3.16
CA ASP A 63 9.20 -4.38 2.91
C ASP A 63 9.21 -4.84 1.44
N GLN A 64 8.06 -4.73 0.76
CA GLN A 64 7.88 -5.06 -0.66
C GLN A 64 8.04 -3.85 -1.61
N ALA A 65 8.47 -2.69 -1.10
CA ALA A 65 8.65 -1.45 -1.85
C ALA A 65 7.39 -0.96 -2.60
N LEU A 66 6.20 -1.34 -2.13
CA LEU A 66 4.91 -0.87 -2.67
C LEU A 66 4.54 0.50 -2.09
N ILE A 67 5.01 0.78 -0.88
CA ILE A 67 4.91 2.09 -0.25
C ILE A 67 6.27 2.53 0.29
N ALA A 68 6.43 3.82 0.50
CA ALA A 68 7.58 4.49 1.07
C ALA A 68 7.12 5.53 2.10
N VAL A 69 8.04 5.96 2.95
CA VAL A 69 7.80 7.13 3.82
C VAL A 69 7.96 8.40 2.99
N ALA A 70 7.00 9.31 3.07
CA ALA A 70 7.07 10.62 2.44
C ALA A 70 7.44 11.71 3.46
N GLY A 71 8.28 12.67 3.06
CA GLY A 71 8.62 13.82 3.89
C GLY A 71 9.65 13.55 4.99
N SER A 72 9.90 14.58 5.81
CA SER A 72 10.90 14.56 6.90
C SER A 72 10.43 13.84 8.15
N THR A 73 9.11 13.64 8.29
CA THR A 73 8.50 12.92 9.41
C THR A 73 8.15 11.51 8.97
N ARG A 74 8.54 10.50 9.77
CA ARG A 74 8.16 9.07 9.57
C ARG A 74 6.66 8.79 9.72
N SER A 75 5.84 9.83 9.66
CA SER A 75 4.41 9.81 9.92
C SER A 75 3.60 9.71 8.65
N HIS A 76 4.21 9.87 7.47
CA HIS A 76 3.49 9.99 6.21
C HIS A 76 3.88 8.90 5.22
N LEU A 77 2.88 8.37 4.50
CA LEU A 77 3.07 7.31 3.50
C LEU A 77 2.92 7.82 2.07
N ALA A 78 3.69 7.21 1.19
CA ALA A 78 3.56 7.33 -0.25
C ALA A 78 3.58 5.97 -0.95
N VAL A 79 2.52 5.66 -1.69
CA VAL A 79 2.52 4.60 -2.70
C VAL A 79 3.56 4.87 -3.80
N THR A 80 4.40 3.88 -4.09
CA THR A 80 5.40 3.90 -5.16
C THR A 80 4.76 3.63 -6.54
N GLU A 81 5.50 3.81 -7.62
CA GLU A 81 5.01 3.43 -8.97
C GLU A 81 4.70 1.93 -9.06
N LEU A 82 5.51 1.08 -8.41
CA LEU A 82 5.23 -0.35 -8.31
C LEU A 82 3.93 -0.61 -7.53
N GLY A 83 3.75 0.06 -6.39
CA GLY A 83 2.52 -0.01 -5.60
C GLY A 83 1.27 0.34 -6.41
N LYS A 84 1.33 1.41 -7.23
CA LYS A 84 0.23 1.81 -8.12
C LYS A 84 -0.08 0.76 -9.19
N GLN A 85 0.94 0.16 -9.80
CA GLN A 85 0.75 -0.91 -10.79
C GLN A 85 0.09 -2.14 -10.17
N VAL A 86 0.53 -2.50 -8.96
CA VAL A 86 -0.03 -3.63 -8.21
C VAL A 86 -1.47 -3.34 -7.80
N ALA A 87 -1.76 -2.14 -7.27
CA ALA A 87 -3.11 -1.69 -6.93
C ALA A 87 -4.05 -1.79 -8.15
N LYS A 88 -3.61 -1.28 -9.31
CA LYS A 88 -4.39 -1.36 -10.56
C LYS A 88 -4.70 -2.80 -10.94
N ARG A 89 -3.72 -3.70 -10.88
CA ARG A 89 -3.93 -5.13 -11.18
C ARG A 89 -4.93 -5.78 -10.23
N ILE A 90 -4.88 -5.45 -8.94
CA ILE A 90 -5.85 -5.94 -7.95
C ILE A 90 -7.26 -5.46 -8.30
N SER A 91 -7.43 -4.18 -8.65
CA SER A 91 -8.73 -3.63 -9.03
C SER A 91 -9.32 -4.27 -10.29
N GLU A 92 -8.49 -4.72 -11.23
CA GLU A 92 -8.92 -5.38 -12.48
C GLU A 92 -9.30 -6.87 -12.28
N MET A 93 -8.93 -7.48 -11.15
CA MET A 93 -9.22 -8.88 -10.83
C MET A 93 -10.51 -9.07 -10.00
N ARG A 94 -11.05 -7.99 -9.44
CA ARG A 94 -12.31 -7.97 -8.68
C ARG A 94 -13.49 -7.69 -9.60
#